data_AF-A0A8T1V843-F1
#
_entry.id   AF-A0A8T1V843-F1
#
_cell.length_a   1.000
_cell.length_b   1.000
_cell.length_c   1.000
_cell.angle_alpha   90.00
_cell.angle_beta   90.00
_cell.angle_gamma   90.00
#
_symmetry.space_group_name_H-M   'P 1'
#
loop_
_entity.id
_entity.type
_entity.pdbx_description
1 polymer ?
#
loop_
_entity_poly.entity_id
_entity_poly.type
_entity_poly.pdbx_seq_one_letter_code
_entity_poly.pdbx_strand_id
1 'polypeptide(L)'
;MVSFAGLNDQVTIIEGAFSDQLKLLQGKTVDIYFIDHDMSLYVPDTENIIGSGTLHPGSLLIADNILIPGAPEYLKFVDEHPHLKSVLHKVPLKYFNGWVNDTISVATYAEH
;
A
#
# COMPACT_ATOMS: atom_id res chain seq x y z
N MET A 1 4.17 22.25 -1.87
CA MET A 1 4.16 21.36 -0.68
C MET A 1 5.44 20.55 -0.61
N VAL A 2 5.75 19.71 -1.60
CA VAL A 2 7.04 18.97 -1.67
C VAL A 2 8.24 19.93 -1.69
N SER A 3 8.19 20.97 -2.53
CA SER A 3 9.24 21.99 -2.61
C SER A 3 9.44 22.79 -1.33
N PHE A 4 8.35 23.03 -0.58
CA PHE A 4 8.40 23.73 0.70
C PHE A 4 9.13 22.91 1.77
N ALA A 5 9.01 21.58 1.72
CA ALA A 5 9.77 20.66 2.56
C ALA A 5 11.21 20.43 2.05
N GLY A 6 11.58 20.95 0.88
CA GLY A 6 12.91 20.75 0.28
C GLY A 6 13.15 19.36 -0.31
N LEU A 7 12.08 18.62 -0.67
CA LEU A 7 12.15 17.20 -1.08
C LEU A 7 11.98 16.95 -2.59
N ASN A 8 12.17 17.97 -3.44
CA ASN A 8 11.90 17.84 -4.88
C ASN A 8 12.80 16.82 -5.58
N ASP A 9 14.00 16.58 -5.06
CA ASP A 9 14.95 15.65 -5.67
C ASP A 9 14.61 14.18 -5.33
N GLN A 10 13.75 13.95 -4.35
CA GLN A 10 13.35 12.62 -3.88
C GLN A 10 11.90 12.27 -4.24
N VAL A 11 11.02 13.26 -4.37
CA VAL A 11 9.58 13.05 -4.55
C VAL A 11 9.14 13.57 -5.91
N THR A 12 8.63 12.65 -6.73
CA THR A 12 7.89 12.99 -7.96
C THR A 12 6.40 12.84 -7.69
N ILE A 13 5.61 13.87 -7.99
CA ILE A 13 4.14 13.82 -7.92
C ILE A 13 3.62 13.41 -9.30
N ILE A 14 2.79 12.38 -9.32
CA ILE A 14 2.05 11.95 -10.52
C ILE A 14 0.57 12.22 -10.24
N GLU A 15 -0.04 13.09 -11.03
CA GLU A 15 -1.45 13.46 -10.88
C GLU A 15 -2.36 12.48 -11.63
N GLY A 16 -3.42 12.01 -10.97
CA GLY A 16 -4.43 11.12 -11.54
C GLY A 16 -4.70 9.88 -10.68
N ALA A 17 -5.64 9.04 -11.12
CA ALA A 17 -5.91 7.76 -10.48
C ALA A 17 -4.72 6.81 -10.66
N PHE A 18 -4.40 6.01 -9.63
CA PHE A 18 -3.27 5.09 -9.68
C PHE A 18 -3.35 4.12 -10.88
N SER A 19 -4.53 3.52 -11.09
CA SER A 19 -4.79 2.59 -12.19
C SER A 19 -4.49 3.17 -13.58
N ASP A 20 -4.76 4.46 -13.81
CA ASP A 20 -4.46 5.14 -15.07
C ASP A 20 -2.96 5.41 -15.27
N GLN A 21 -2.23 5.55 -14.17
CA GLN A 21 -0.82 5.98 -14.15
C GLN A 21 0.17 4.84 -13.98
N LEU A 22 -0.27 3.64 -13.60
CA LEU A 22 0.60 2.49 -13.33
C LEU A 22 1.56 2.15 -14.49
N LYS A 23 1.16 2.39 -15.74
CA LYS A 23 2.02 2.23 -16.94
C LYS A 23 3.33 3.02 -16.89
N LEU A 24 3.40 4.12 -16.12
CA LEU A 24 4.64 4.91 -15.93
C LEU A 24 5.74 4.12 -15.18
N LEU A 25 5.36 3.02 -14.53
CA LEU A 25 6.26 2.12 -13.83
C LEU A 25 6.65 0.90 -14.66
N GLN A 26 6.17 0.78 -15.90
CA GLN A 26 6.48 -0.36 -16.76
C GLN A 26 8.00 -0.53 -16.95
N GLY A 27 8.50 -1.75 -16.72
CA GLY A 27 9.91 -2.08 -16.81
C GLY A 27 10.76 -1.60 -15.64
N LYS A 28 10.13 -1.08 -14.57
CA LYS A 28 10.80 -0.73 -13.31
C LYS A 28 10.45 -1.75 -12.23
N THR A 29 11.32 -1.84 -11.25
CA THR A 29 11.06 -2.56 -9.99
C THR A 29 10.68 -1.57 -8.90
N VAL A 30 9.77 -1.99 -8.02
CA VAL A 30 9.33 -1.18 -6.88
C VAL A 30 9.56 -1.97 -5.60
N ASP A 31 10.39 -1.42 -4.71
CA ASP A 31 10.67 -2.04 -3.42
C ASP A 31 9.46 -1.98 -2.48
N ILE A 32 8.72 -0.87 -2.49
CA ILE A 32 7.61 -0.62 -1.57
C ILE A 32 6.46 0.10 -2.28
N TYR A 33 5.26 -0.46 -2.18
CA TYR A 33 4.00 0.23 -2.40
C TYR A 33 3.38 0.61 -1.06
N PHE A 34 3.14 1.91 -0.85
CA PHE A 34 2.39 2.41 0.30
C PHE A 34 0.98 2.81 -0.13
N ILE A 35 -0.05 2.23 0.50
CA ILE A 35 -1.44 2.30 0.12
C ILE A 35 -2.22 3.02 1.23
N ASP A 36 -2.61 4.26 0.96
CA ASP A 36 -3.36 5.13 1.89
C ASP A 36 -4.32 6.06 1.13
N HIS A 37 -4.97 5.52 0.11
CA HIS A 37 -5.92 6.26 -0.74
C HIS A 37 -7.36 5.78 -0.48
N ASP A 38 -8.25 5.91 -1.46
CA ASP A 38 -9.62 5.39 -1.39
C ASP A 38 -9.63 3.89 -1.03
N MET A 39 -10.18 3.57 0.14
CA MET A 39 -10.23 2.21 0.67
C MET A 39 -10.98 1.22 -0.25
N SER A 40 -11.95 1.71 -1.03
CA SER A 40 -12.68 0.88 -1.99
C SER A 40 -11.80 0.36 -3.13
N LEU A 41 -10.62 0.96 -3.32
CA LEU A 41 -9.67 0.60 -4.37
C LEU A 41 -8.50 -0.25 -3.88
N TYR A 42 -8.39 -0.54 -2.57
CA TYR A 42 -7.25 -1.29 -2.02
C TYR A 42 -7.07 -2.66 -2.68
N VAL A 43 -8.16 -3.41 -2.85
CA VAL A 43 -8.13 -4.72 -3.53
C VAL A 43 -7.80 -4.57 -5.03
N PRO A 44 -8.59 -3.84 -5.84
CA PRO A 44 -8.32 -3.78 -7.29
C PRO A 44 -6.94 -3.17 -7.61
N ASP A 45 -6.47 -2.18 -6.86
CA ASP A 45 -5.14 -1.62 -7.09
C ASP A 45 -4.03 -2.56 -6.63
N THR A 46 -4.25 -3.37 -5.60
CA THR A 46 -3.31 -4.43 -5.22
C THR A 46 -3.24 -5.53 -6.29
N GLU A 47 -4.37 -5.93 -6.88
CA GLU A 47 -4.39 -6.85 -8.03
C GLU A 47 -3.60 -6.26 -9.21
N ASN A 48 -3.81 -4.97 -9.51
CA ASN A 48 -3.04 -4.26 -10.53
C ASN A 48 -1.54 -4.24 -10.23
N ILE A 49 -1.14 -3.98 -8.97
CA ILE A 49 0.26 -4.01 -8.53
C ILE A 49 0.87 -5.39 -8.77
N ILE A 50 0.21 -6.47 -8.33
CA ILE A 50 0.70 -7.85 -8.49
C ILE A 50 0.82 -8.21 -9.98
N GLY A 51 -0.16 -7.82 -10.80
CA GLY A 51 -0.16 -8.07 -12.24
C GLY A 51 0.75 -7.17 -13.08
N SER A 52 1.29 -6.09 -12.49
CA SER A 52 2.05 -5.08 -13.23
C SER A 52 3.45 -5.51 -13.67
N GLY A 53 4.00 -6.57 -13.06
CA GLY A 53 5.39 -7.00 -13.26
C GLY A 53 6.41 -6.05 -12.62
N THR A 54 5.99 -5.17 -11.71
CA THR A 54 6.90 -4.24 -11.00
C THR A 54 7.42 -4.77 -9.67
N LEU A 55 6.82 -5.86 -9.15
CA LEU A 55 7.28 -6.51 -7.92
C LEU A 55 8.48 -7.43 -8.20
N HIS A 56 9.38 -7.52 -7.23
CA HIS A 56 10.41 -8.55 -7.15
C HIS A 56 10.29 -9.26 -5.79
N PRO A 57 10.86 -10.46 -5.62
CA PRO A 57 10.90 -11.11 -4.31
C PRO A 57 11.45 -10.15 -3.25
N GLY A 58 10.69 -9.98 -2.16
CA GLY A 58 11.00 -9.03 -1.09
C GLY A 58 10.31 -7.66 -1.20
N SER A 59 9.68 -7.32 -2.33
CA SER A 59 8.84 -6.11 -2.43
C SER A 59 7.76 -6.11 -1.36
N LEU A 60 7.42 -4.93 -0.83
CA LEU A 60 6.44 -4.76 0.23
C LEU A 60 5.21 -4.02 -0.26
N LEU A 61 4.03 -4.52 0.11
CA LEU A 61 2.77 -3.81 0.01
C LEU A 61 2.38 -3.43 1.44
N ILE A 62 2.39 -2.13 1.74
CA ILE A 62 2.11 -1.58 3.06
C ILE A 62 0.81 -0.79 2.95
N ALA A 63 -0.22 -1.19 3.69
CA ALA A 63 -1.52 -0.53 3.67
C ALA A 63 -1.89 -0.01 5.07
N ASP A 64 -2.29 1.26 5.14
CA ASP A 64 -2.72 1.91 6.37
C ASP A 64 -4.23 1.72 6.61
N ASN A 65 -4.72 2.12 7.79
CA ASN A 65 -6.15 2.19 8.11
C ASN A 65 -6.94 0.87 7.99
N ILE A 66 -6.23 -0.22 8.23
CA ILE A 66 -6.74 -1.57 8.05
C ILE A 66 -7.82 -1.93 9.05
N LEU A 67 -7.77 -1.35 10.25
CA LEU A 67 -8.76 -1.59 11.29
C LEU A 67 -9.76 -0.43 11.40
N ILE A 68 -9.31 0.82 11.23
CA ILE A 68 -10.16 2.02 11.29
C ILE A 68 -9.75 3.00 10.17
N PRO A 69 -10.65 3.37 9.25
CA PRO A 69 -12.05 2.95 9.07
C PRO A 69 -12.28 1.44 8.82
N GLY A 70 -11.27 0.71 8.37
CA GLY A 70 -11.31 -0.75 8.30
C GLY A 70 -11.44 -1.32 6.89
N ALA A 71 -10.47 -2.14 6.47
CA ALA A 71 -10.40 -2.74 5.13
C ALA A 71 -10.45 -4.28 5.19
N PRO A 72 -11.58 -4.89 5.61
CA PRO A 72 -11.67 -6.34 5.82
C PRO A 72 -11.51 -7.15 4.52
N GLU A 73 -12.00 -6.62 3.40
CA GLU A 73 -11.89 -7.25 2.09
C GLU A 73 -10.42 -7.29 1.63
N TYR A 74 -9.69 -6.21 1.84
CA TYR A 74 -8.26 -6.17 1.61
C TYR A 74 -7.52 -7.17 2.50
N LEU A 75 -7.78 -7.19 3.81
CA LEU A 75 -7.15 -8.16 4.73
C LEU A 75 -7.33 -9.60 4.27
N LYS A 76 -8.57 -9.96 3.91
CA LYS A 76 -8.87 -11.28 3.40
C LYS A 76 -8.09 -11.56 2.10
N PHE A 77 -8.07 -10.62 1.17
CA PHE A 77 -7.34 -10.73 -0.08
C PHE A 77 -5.84 -10.99 0.16
N VAL A 78 -5.16 -10.18 0.97
CA VAL A 78 -3.71 -10.37 1.23
C VAL A 78 -3.39 -11.67 1.98
N ASP A 79 -4.27 -12.12 2.87
CA ASP A 79 -4.07 -13.36 3.63
C ASP A 79 -4.29 -14.63 2.77
N GLU A 80 -5.20 -14.57 1.79
CA GLU A 80 -5.51 -15.67 0.89
C GLU A 80 -4.60 -15.71 -0.37
N HIS A 81 -3.86 -14.64 -0.67
CA HIS A 81 -3.07 -14.55 -1.89
C HIS A 81 -1.77 -15.38 -1.82
N PRO A 82 -1.51 -16.32 -2.75
CA PRO A 82 -0.43 -17.31 -2.65
C PRO A 82 0.98 -16.70 -2.63
N HIS A 83 1.15 -15.53 -3.27
CA HIS A 83 2.43 -14.84 -3.38
C HIS A 83 2.66 -13.78 -2.30
N LEU A 84 1.74 -13.61 -1.34
CA LEU A 84 1.85 -12.59 -0.30
C LEU A 84 1.94 -13.25 1.07
N LYS A 85 2.82 -12.70 1.90
CA LYS A 85 2.90 -13.05 3.31
C LYS A 85 2.71 -11.78 4.13
N SER A 86 1.58 -11.68 4.82
CA SER A 86 1.22 -10.47 5.58
C SER A 86 1.55 -10.58 7.08
N VAL A 87 1.87 -9.43 7.66
CA VAL A 87 1.99 -9.22 9.12
C VAL A 87 1.22 -7.96 9.47
N LEU A 88 0.42 -8.04 10.54
CA LEU A 88 -0.34 -6.90 11.05
C LEU A 88 0.42 -6.21 12.19
N HIS A 89 0.68 -4.92 12.02
CA HIS A 89 1.32 -4.08 13.02
C HIS A 89 0.29 -3.17 13.67
N LYS A 90 0.01 -3.39 14.95
CA LYS A 90 -0.90 -2.52 15.72
C LYS A 90 -0.23 -1.18 16.00
N VAL A 91 -0.94 -0.11 15.68
CA VAL A 91 -0.47 1.27 15.88
C VAL A 91 -1.45 2.00 16.79
N PRO A 92 -1.03 2.48 17.97
CA PRO A 92 -1.88 3.30 18.83
C PRO A 92 -2.05 4.69 18.22
N LEU A 93 -3.28 5.06 17.87
CA LEU A 93 -3.67 6.37 17.38
C LEU A 93 -4.34 7.19 18.49
N LYS A 94 -3.93 8.45 18.60
CA LYS A 94 -4.57 9.40 19.51
C LYS A 94 -5.73 10.09 18.80
N TYR A 95 -6.96 9.75 19.18
CA TYR A 95 -8.17 10.45 18.76
C TYR A 95 -8.68 11.41 19.85
N PHE A 96 -9.68 12.21 19.51
CA PHE A 96 -10.23 13.27 20.37
C PHE A 96 -10.56 12.83 21.81
N ASN A 97 -10.97 11.56 22.02
CA ASN A 97 -11.41 11.04 23.33
C ASN A 97 -10.52 9.93 23.91
N GLY A 98 -9.33 9.67 23.36
CA GLY A 98 -8.43 8.64 23.89
C GLY A 98 -7.57 7.95 22.84
N TRP A 99 -6.91 6.87 23.26
CA TRP A 99 -6.11 6.02 22.38
C TRP A 99 -6.99 4.92 21.78
N VAL A 100 -6.99 4.83 20.45
CA VAL A 100 -7.61 3.73 19.71
C VAL A 100 -6.50 3.02 18.95
N ASN A 101 -6.53 1.68 18.90
CA ASN A 101 -5.56 0.95 18.08
C ASN A 101 -6.09 0.87 16.66
N ASP A 102 -5.31 1.34 15.70
CA ASP A 102 -5.46 1.00 14.29
C ASP A 102 -4.38 -0.02 13.91
N THR A 103 -4.29 -0.39 12.63
CA THR A 103 -3.38 -1.42 12.16
C THR A 103 -2.84 -1.06 10.78
N ILE A 104 -1.54 -1.31 10.60
CA ILE A 104 -0.89 -1.33 9.30
C ILE A 104 -0.71 -2.78 8.87
N SER A 105 -1.10 -3.12 7.66
CA SER A 105 -0.78 -4.40 7.04
C SER A 105 0.53 -4.26 6.28
N VAL A 106 1.48 -5.17 6.51
CA VAL A 106 2.72 -5.28 5.75
C VAL A 106 2.74 -6.64 5.07
N ALA A 107 2.55 -6.67 3.76
CA ALA A 107 2.60 -7.89 2.95
C ALA A 107 3.91 -7.95 2.14
N THR A 108 4.71 -8.98 2.38
CA THR A 108 5.91 -9.26 1.58
C THR A 108 5.54 -10.13 0.38
N TYR A 109 5.96 -9.69 -0.81
CA TYR A 109 5.85 -10.47 -2.04
C TYR A 109 6.93 -11.55 -2.12
N ALA A 110 6.52 -12.78 -2.43
CA ALA A 110 7.39 -13.92 -2.67
C ALA A 110 7.00 -14.62 -3.97
N GLU A 111 7.96 -14.80 -4.88
CA GLU A 111 7.79 -15.71 -6.02
C GLU A 111 7.82 -17.16 -5.54
N HIS A 112 7.02 -18.02 -6.19
CA HIS A 112 7.11 -19.47 -6.03
C HIS A 112 8.18 -20.05 -6.95
#